data_AF-A0A1S2DJV0-F1
#
_entry.id   AF-A0A1S2DJV0-F1
#
_cell.length_a   1.000
_cell.length_b   1.000
_cell.length_c   1.000
_cell.angle_alpha   90.00
_cell.angle_beta   90.00
_cell.angle_gamma   90.00
#
_symmetry.space_group_name_H-M   'P 1'
#
loop_
_entity.id
_entity.type
_entity.pdbx_description
1 polymer ?
#
loop_
_entity_poly.entity_id
_entity_poly.type
_entity_poly.pdbx_seq_one_letter_code
_entity_poly.pdbx_strand_id
1 'polypeptide(L)' 'MTRTARIEPIKEETQESIIVSGWRVVDVTDPNGKREISRHETEPQAIEAARNYERETSSEPGSQPDDTQDYDGSELPRD' A
#
# COMPACT_ATOMS: atom_id res chain seq x y z
N MET A 1 -14.73 2.24 0.53
CA MET A 1 -14.03 1.40 1.56
C MET A 1 -12.61 1.23 1.08
N THR A 2 -11.64 1.81 1.80
CA THR A 2 -10.20 1.67 1.49
C THR A 2 -9.80 0.21 1.68
N ARG A 3 -9.28 -0.43 0.63
CA ARG A 3 -8.68 -1.75 0.82
C ARG A 3 -7.31 -1.61 1.45
N THR A 4 -6.97 -2.55 2.32
CA THR A 4 -5.69 -2.58 3.03
C THR A 4 -4.95 -3.84 2.67
N ALA A 5 -3.69 -3.69 2.24
CA ALA A 5 -2.82 -4.81 1.91
C ALA A 5 -1.72 -4.94 2.97
N ARG A 6 -1.40 -6.19 3.34
CA ARG A 6 -0.31 -6.51 4.25
C ARG A 6 0.70 -7.42 3.57
N ILE A 7 1.97 -7.16 3.82
CA ILE A 7 3.07 -7.97 3.33
C ILE A 7 3.44 -8.99 4.40
N GLU A 8 3.54 -10.25 4.02
CA GLU A 8 3.97 -11.33 4.90
C GLU A 8 5.13 -12.11 4.27
N PRO A 9 6.20 -12.40 5.04
CA PRO A 9 7.27 -13.25 4.56
C PRO A 9 6.78 -14.69 4.41
N ILE A 10 7.13 -15.31 3.30
CA ILE A 10 6.94 -16.74 3.06
C ILE A 10 8.13 -17.43 3.68
N LYS A 11 7.85 -18.19 4.74
CA LYS A 11 8.86 -18.95 5.46
C LYS A 11 8.82 -20.38 4.95
N GLU A 12 9.98 -20.90 4.56
CA GLU A 12 10.18 -22.30 4.28
C GLU A 12 10.98 -22.92 5.42
N GLU A 13 10.41 -23.96 6.02
CA GLU A 13 11.07 -24.77 7.04
C GLU A 13 11.92 -25.84 6.34
N THR A 14 13.24 -25.71 6.44
CA THR A 14 14.16 -26.79 6.07
C THR A 14 14.52 -27.59 7.32
N GLN A 15 15.12 -28.78 7.15
CA GLN A 15 15.53 -29.63 8.28
C GLN A 15 16.47 -28.92 9.27
N GLU A 16 17.12 -27.83 8.86
CA GLU A 16 18.17 -27.16 9.63
C GLU A 16 17.85 -25.69 9.96
N SER A 17 16.92 -25.01 9.25
CA SER A 17 16.64 -23.58 9.44
C SER A 17 15.31 -23.10 8.83
N ILE A 18 14.81 -21.95 9.31
CA ILE A 18 13.69 -21.24 8.71
C ILE A 18 14.26 -20.17 7.77
N ILE A 19 14.09 -20.36 6.47
CA ILE A 19 14.52 -19.38 5.46
C ILE A 19 13.32 -18.60 4.94
N VAL A 20 13.50 -17.30 4.68
CA VAL A 20 12.51 -16.50 3.96
C VAL A 20 12.73 -16.75 2.48
N SER A 21 11.79 -17.45 1.84
CA SER A 21 11.87 -17.80 0.42
C SER A 21 11.14 -16.82 -0.49
N GLY A 22 10.38 -15.89 0.09
CA GLY A 22 9.73 -14.82 -0.65
C GLY A 22 8.79 -14.02 0.24
N TRP A 23 7.95 -13.23 -0.41
CA TRP A 23 7.03 -12.28 0.20
C TRP A 23 5.67 -12.37 -0.49
N ARG A 24 4.59 -12.46 0.27
CA ARG A 24 3.23 -12.41 -0.25
C ARG A 24 2.55 -11.11 0.16
N VAL A 25 1.71 -10.60 -0.72
CA VAL A 25 0.79 -9.49 -0.44
C VAL A 25 -0.58 -10.08 -0.19
N VAL A 26 -1.17 -9.75 0.96
CA VAL A 26 -2.46 -10.28 1.41
C VAL A 26 -3.41 -9.10 1.61
N ASP A 27 -4.57 -9.14 0.97
CA ASP A 27 -5.69 -8.26 1.29
C ASP A 27 -6.18 -8.61 2.69
N VAL A 28 -6.14 -7.63 3.59
CA VAL A 28 -6.61 -7.74 4.96
C VAL A 28 -7.76 -6.77 5.22
N THR A 29 -8.42 -6.32 4.15
CA THR A 29 -9.56 -5.39 4.21
C THR A 29 -10.69 -6.02 5.02
N ASP A 30 -10.96 -7.31 4.79
CA ASP A 30 -11.84 -8.10 5.63
C ASP A 30 -11.02 -9.05 6.53
N PRO A 31 -11.14 -8.95 7.87
CA PRO A 31 -10.36 -9.79 8.78
C PRO A 31 -10.75 -11.27 8.72
N ASN A 32 -11.95 -11.60 8.25
CA ASN A 32 -12.46 -12.98 8.08
C ASN A 32 -12.21 -13.51 6.66
N GLY A 33 -11.90 -12.64 5.71
CA GLY A 33 -11.78 -12.90 4.28
C GLY A 33 -10.41 -12.56 3.70
N LYS A 34 -9.35 -12.79 4.48
CA LYS A 34 -7.97 -12.53 4.03
C LYS A 34 -7.67 -13.27 2.73
N ARG A 35 -7.15 -12.56 1.73
CA ARG A 35 -6.87 -13.14 0.41
C ARG A 35 -5.48 -12.79 -0.07
N GLU A 36 -4.70 -13.81 -0.46
CA GLU A 36 -3.43 -13.58 -1.15
C GLU A 36 -3.69 -12.94 -2.53
N ILE A 37 -3.06 -11.79 -2.75
CA ILE A 37 -3.17 -10.98 -3.97
C ILE A 37 -2.04 -11.34 -4.93
N SER A 38 -0.82 -11.38 -4.41
CA SER A 38 0.39 -11.63 -5.20
C SER A 38 1.53 -12.18 -4.36
N ARG A 39 2.53 -12.74 -5.04
CA ARG A 39 3.76 -13.28 -4.45
C ARG A 39 4.97 -12.71 -5.20
N HIS A 40 6.01 -12.36 -4.45
CA HIS A 40 7.23 -11.73 -4.94
C HIS A 40 8.44 -12.37 -4.27
N GLU A 41 9.57 -12.38 -4.98
CA GLU A 41 10.83 -12.92 -4.45
C GLU A 41 11.49 -11.95 -3.45
N THR A 42 11.29 -10.64 -3.62
CA THR A 42 11.92 -9.62 -2.79
C THR A 42 10.90 -8.74 -2.06
N GLU A 43 11.28 -8.28 -0.88
CA GLU A 43 10.47 -7.36 -0.05
C GLU A 43 10.07 -6.08 -0.80
N PRO A 44 10.98 -5.34 -1.46
CA PRO A 44 10.61 -4.10 -2.15
C PRO A 44 9.54 -4.31 -3.22
N GLN A 45 9.61 -5.42 -3.98
CA GLN A 45 8.58 -5.75 -4.97
C GLN A 45 7.20 -5.96 -4.31
N ALA A 46 7.16 -6.63 -3.16
CA ALA A 46 5.91 -6.81 -2.42
C ALA A 46 5.39 -5.49 -1.83
N ILE A 47 6.27 -4.58 -1.42
CA ILE A 47 5.91 -3.23 -0.94
C ILE A 47 5.26 -2.41 -2.07
N GLU A 48 5.86 -2.40 -3.24
CA GLU A 48 5.33 -1.69 -4.40
C GLU A 48 3.97 -2.25 -4.81
N ALA A 49 3.82 -3.59 -4.85
CA ALA A 49 2.57 -4.25 -5.18
C ALA A 49 1.45 -3.95 -4.15
N ALA A 50 1.75 -3.98 -2.85
CA ALA A 50 0.80 -3.64 -1.81
C ALA A 50 0.32 -2.18 -1.95
N ARG A 51 1.24 -1.23 -2.12
CA ARG A 51 0.91 0.19 -2.32
C ARG A 51 0.08 0.43 -3.58
N ASN A 52 0.40 -0.27 -4.67
CA ASN A 52 -0.37 -0.13 -5.90
C ASN A 52 -1.80 -0.65 -5.71
N TYR A 53 -1.96 -1.82 -5.08
CA TYR A 53 -3.26 -2.39 -4.78
C TYR A 53 -4.13 -1.46 -3.93
N GLU A 54 -3.56 -0.89 -2.87
CA GLU A 54 -4.26 0.08 -2.01
C GLU A 54 -4.60 1.36 -2.78
N ARG A 55 -3.70 1.87 -3.63
CA ARG A 55 -3.95 3.06 -4.46
C ARG A 55 -5.08 2.82 -5.47
N GLU A 56 -5.02 1.72 -6.22
CA GLU A 56 -6.01 1.36 -7.25
C GLU A 56 -7.41 1.21 -6.65
N THR A 57 -7.49 0.74 -5.41
CA THR A 57 -8.75 0.46 -4.72
C THR A 57 -9.23 1.62 -3.85
N SER A 58 -8.33 2.52 -3.46
CA SER A 58 -8.63 3.79 -2.79
C SER A 58 -9.01 4.90 -3.77
N SER A 59 -8.77 4.73 -5.07
CA SER A 59 -9.30 5.60 -6.12
C SER A 59 -10.81 5.36 -6.30
N GLU A 60 -11.60 5.82 -5.33
CA GLU A 60 -12.95 6.29 -5.66
C GLU A 60 -12.81 7.42 -6.71
N PRO A 61 -13.49 7.34 -7.87
CA PRO A 61 -13.50 8.43 -8.84
C PRO A 61 -14.33 9.57 -8.25
N GLY A 62 -13.70 10.45 -7.48
CA GLY A 62 -14.46 11.52 -6.82
C GLY A 62 -13.67 12.54 -6.01
N SER A 63 -12.37 12.38 -5.81
CA SER A 63 -11.56 13.51 -5.36
C SER A 63 -11.09 14.26 -6.59
N GLN A 64 -11.87 15.28 -6.98
CA GLN A 64 -11.36 16.42 -7.73
C GLN A 64 -9.95 16.74 -7.24
N PRO A 65 -9.01 17.13 -8.12
CA PRO A 65 -7.86 17.86 -7.61
C PRO A 65 -8.45 19.01 -6.80
N ASP A 66 -8.18 19.05 -5.50
CA ASP A 66 -8.47 20.24 -4.70
C ASP A 66 -7.46 21.29 -5.18
N ASP A 67 -7.73 21.79 -6.39
CA ASP A 67 -7.12 22.91 -7.06
C ASP A 67 -7.75 24.17 -6.47
N THR A 68 -7.60 24.29 -5.15
CA THR A 68 -7.75 25.52 -4.38
C THR A 68 -6.75 25.46 -3.23
N GLN A 69 -5.47 25.30 -3.58
CA GLN A 69 -4.41 25.97 -2.83
C GLN A 69 -4.55 27.48 -3.10
N ASP A 70 -5.64 28.07 -2.62
CA ASP A 70 -5.79 29.51 -2.43
C ASP A 70 -4.90 29.87 -1.24
N TYR A 71 -3.60 29.88 -1.50
CA TYR A 71 -2.66 30.62 -0.67
C TYR A 71 -2.93 32.10 -0.96
N ASP A 72 -3.95 32.65 -0.29
CA ASP A 72 -4.14 34.09 -0.15
C ASP A 72 -2.97 34.61 0.69
N GLY A 73 -1.82 34.77 0.03
CA GLY A 73 -0.69 35.54 0.51
C GLY A 73 -1.05 37.02 0.39
N SER A 74 -2.08 37.44 1.12
CA SER A 74 -2.47 38.84 1.23
C SER A 74 -1.31 39.65 1.80
N GLU A 75 -0.86 40.57 0.96
CA GLU A 75 -0.34 41.90 1.28
C GLU A 75 1.10 42.04 1.80
N LEU A 76 1.93 42.53 0.87
CA LEU A 76 3.09 43.37 1.13
C LEU A 76 2.73 44.52 2.09
N PRO A 77 3.49 44.77 3.17
CA PRO A 77 3.68 46.11 3.66
C PRO A 77 4.89 46.72 2.95
N ARG A 78 4.62 47.74 2.13
CA ARG A 78 5.57 48.81 1.88
C ARG A 78 5.54 49.74 3.08
N ASP A 79 6.68 49.88 3.75
CA ASP A 79 7.25 51.17 4.17
C ASP A 79 8.75 50.98 4.43
#